data_AF-A0A7C1EK52-F1
#
_entry.id   AF-A0A7C1EK52-F1
#
_cell.length_a   1.000
_cell.length_b   1.000
_cell.length_c   1.000
_cell.angle_alpha   90.00
_cell.angle_beta   90.00
_cell.angle_gamma   90.00
#
_symmetry.space_group_name_H-M   'P 1'
#
loop_
_entity.id
_entity.type
_entity.pdbx_description
1 polymer ?
#
loop_
_entity_poly.entity_id
_entity_poly.type
_entity_poly.pdbx_seq_one_letter_code
_entity_poly.pdbx_strand_id
1 'polypeptide(L)'
;MNEEKPKRGALLYYQLASVILLLVLVGFSISGLWGLVKIALPKLTEEYEWKRVATFDRFVEERYQEKNGVFYSKYGKEDSTTAISREKVEAKWKSAQVNVVDDERREGLRMIMLWFVVVLVCLPLYLYHHKAVKKGRQAMEQAAV
;
A
#
# COMPACT_ATOMS: atom_id res chain seq x y z
N MET A 1 -1.73 16.49 -47.96
CA MET A 1 -2.24 16.46 -46.57
C MET A 1 -1.88 17.79 -45.96
N ASN A 2 -2.88 18.61 -45.63
CA ASN A 2 -2.65 19.89 -44.97
C ASN A 2 -2.03 19.63 -43.60
N GLU A 3 -0.76 19.96 -43.42
CA GLU A 3 -0.15 20.07 -42.10
C GLU A 3 -0.81 21.27 -41.41
N GLU A 4 -1.93 21.04 -40.73
CA GLU A 4 -2.43 22.02 -39.75
C GLU A 4 -1.30 22.24 -38.75
N LYS A 5 -0.72 23.45 -38.74
CA LYS A 5 0.22 23.87 -37.69
C LYS A 5 -0.35 23.46 -36.33
N PRO A 6 0.44 22.81 -35.45
CA PRO A 6 -0.08 22.33 -34.17
C PRO A 6 -0.67 23.51 -33.41
N LYS A 7 -1.99 23.50 -33.20
CA LYS A 7 -2.70 24.54 -32.45
C LYS A 7 -2.11 24.55 -31.05
N ARG A 8 -1.57 25.69 -30.59
CA ARG A 8 -0.89 25.85 -29.29
C ARG A 8 -1.68 25.24 -28.11
N GLY A 9 -3.01 25.30 -28.16
CA GLY A 9 -3.90 24.68 -27.16
C GLY A 9 -3.80 23.15 -27.07
N ALA A 10 -3.62 22.45 -28.19
CA ALA A 10 -3.43 20.99 -28.18
C ALA A 10 -2.10 20.59 -27.53
N LEU A 11 -1.03 21.35 -27.79
CA LEU A 11 0.28 21.11 -27.19
C LEU A 11 0.24 21.28 -25.66
N LEU A 12 -0.42 22.33 -25.17
CA LEU A 12 -0.65 22.59 -23.75
C LEU A 12 -1.39 21.43 -23.06
N TYR A 13 -2.42 20.90 -23.72
CA TYR A 13 -3.13 19.72 -23.22
C TYR A 13 -2.20 18.51 -23.07
N TYR A 14 -1.44 18.15 -24.12
CA TYR A 14 -0.51 17.00 -24.06
C TYR A 14 0.58 17.20 -23.00
N GLN A 15 1.03 18.43 -22.79
CA GLN A 15 2.02 18.77 -21.76
C GLN A 15 1.45 18.61 -20.35
N LEU A 16 0.25 19.15 -20.08
CA LEU A 16 -0.43 18.99 -18.80
C LEU A 16 -0.74 17.51 -18.51
N ALA A 17 -1.26 16.78 -19.49
CA ALA A 17 -1.52 15.34 -19.37
C ALA A 17 -0.24 14.56 -19.07
N SER A 18 0.90 14.90 -19.69
CA SER A 18 2.19 14.27 -19.41
C SER A 18 2.65 14.52 -17.97
N VAL A 19 2.48 15.74 -17.45
CA VAL A 19 2.83 16.09 -16.07
C VAL A 19 1.96 15.32 -15.07
N ILE A 20 0.65 15.26 -15.30
CA ILE A 20 -0.28 14.50 -14.45
C ILE A 20 0.09 13.02 -14.43
N LEU A 21 0.34 12.42 -15.61
CA LEU A 21 0.76 11.02 -15.71
C LEU A 21 2.07 10.76 -14.96
N LEU A 22 3.03 11.69 -15.03
CA LEU A 22 4.29 11.59 -14.28
C LEU A 22 4.06 11.63 -12.77
N LEU A 23 3.22 12.57 -12.28
CA LEU A 23 2.89 12.66 -10.85
C LEU A 23 2.21 11.40 -10.34
N VAL A 24 1.29 10.83 -11.12
CA VAL A 24 0.64 9.54 -10.82
C VAL A 24 1.67 8.41 -10.75
N LEU A 25 2.55 8.29 -11.74
CA LEU A 25 3.61 7.28 -11.74
C LEU A 25 4.53 7.40 -10.54
N VAL A 26 4.96 8.62 -10.18
CA VAL A 26 5.82 8.86 -9.02
C VAL A 26 5.10 8.50 -7.72
N GLY A 27 3.86 8.98 -7.53
CA GLY A 27 3.07 8.69 -6.34
C GLY A 27 2.86 7.20 -6.11
N PHE A 28 2.44 6.48 -7.15
CA PHE A 28 2.26 5.03 -7.07
C PHE A 28 3.59 4.27 -6.95
N SER A 29 4.70 4.80 -7.45
CA SER A 29 6.02 4.19 -7.24
C SER A 29 6.47 4.30 -5.78
N ILE A 30 6.21 5.42 -5.11
CA ILE A 30 6.46 5.56 -3.67
C ILE A 30 5.59 4.56 -2.89
N SER A 31 4.30 4.45 -3.22
CA SER A 31 3.39 3.49 -2.60
C SER A 31 3.80 2.02 -2.87
N GLY A 32 4.24 1.70 -4.09
CA GLY A 32 4.72 0.37 -4.45
C GLY A 32 5.99 -0.03 -3.70
N LEU A 33 6.94 0.90 -3.59
CA LEU A 33 8.15 0.72 -2.77
C LEU A 33 7.81 0.55 -1.28
N TRP A 34 6.83 1.29 -0.76
CA TRP A 34 6.33 1.10 0.59
C TRP A 34 5.70 -0.28 0.78
N GLY A 35 4.97 -0.79 -0.21
CA GLY A 35 4.45 -2.14 -0.22
C GLY A 35 5.55 -3.21 -0.14
N LEU A 36 6.70 -3.01 -0.81
CA LEU A 36 7.86 -3.90 -0.67
C LEU A 36 8.43 -3.88 0.75
N VAL A 37 8.50 -2.71 1.37
CA VAL A 37 8.93 -2.58 2.78
C VAL A 37 7.97 -3.34 3.71
N LYS A 38 6.65 -3.22 3.52
CA LYS A 38 5.65 -3.99 4.30
C LYS A 38 5.85 -5.51 4.20
N ILE A 39 6.21 -6.01 3.01
CA ILE A 39 6.44 -7.45 2.82
C ILE A 39 7.77 -7.91 3.44
N ALA A 40 8.84 -7.13 3.24
CA ALA A 40 10.19 -7.48 3.71
C ALA A 40 10.35 -7.28 5.23
N LEU A 41 9.74 -6.24 5.77
CA LEU A 41 9.87 -5.77 7.15
C LEU A 41 8.49 -5.44 7.76
N PRO A 42 7.58 -6.42 7.88
CA PRO A 42 6.22 -6.19 8.41
C PRO A 42 6.26 -5.54 9.81
N LYS A 43 7.17 -6.00 10.67
CA LYS A 43 7.32 -5.48 12.04
C LYS A 43 7.64 -3.98 12.17
N LEU A 44 8.03 -3.32 11.08
CA LEU A 44 8.33 -1.88 11.05
C LEU A 44 7.12 -1.02 10.63
N THR A 45 6.10 -1.59 10.00
CA THR A 45 5.07 -0.82 9.31
C THR A 45 3.77 -0.65 10.10
N GLU A 46 3.40 -1.62 10.94
CA GLU A 46 2.32 -1.50 11.94
C GLU A 46 2.88 -1.65 13.36
N GLU A 47 3.76 -0.72 13.75
CA GLU A 47 4.35 -0.72 15.10
C GLU A 47 3.28 -0.80 16.22
N TYR A 48 2.07 -0.27 15.98
CA TYR A 48 0.95 -0.31 16.91
C TYR A 48 0.33 -1.70 17.07
N GLU A 49 -0.18 -2.34 16.01
CA GLU A 49 -0.76 -3.70 16.10
C GLU A 49 0.27 -4.72 16.58
N TRP A 50 1.53 -4.58 16.12
CA TRP A 50 2.63 -5.38 16.62
C TRP A 50 2.87 -5.21 18.12
N LYS A 51 2.83 -3.98 18.66
CA LYS A 51 2.97 -3.73 20.10
C LYS A 51 1.86 -4.40 20.93
N ARG A 52 0.64 -4.52 20.39
CA ARG A 52 -0.48 -5.19 21.08
C ARG A 52 -0.34 -6.70 21.11
N VAL A 53 0.31 -7.30 20.11
CA VAL A 53 0.57 -8.74 20.04
C VAL A 53 2.01 -9.13 20.39
N ALA A 54 2.88 -8.17 20.70
CA ALA A 54 4.28 -8.40 20.99
C ALA A 54 4.50 -9.23 22.25
N THR A 55 3.69 -8.98 23.29
CA THR A 55 3.73 -9.72 24.56
C THR A 55 2.39 -10.38 24.82
N PHE A 56 2.46 -11.58 25.40
CA PHE A 56 1.26 -12.34 25.77
C PHE A 56 0.35 -11.56 26.72
N ASP A 57 0.94 -10.86 27.70
CA ASP A 57 0.18 -10.09 28.70
C ASP A 57 -0.61 -8.93 28.05
N ARG A 58 -0.01 -8.18 27.12
CA ARG A 58 -0.73 -7.12 26.37
C ARG A 58 -1.82 -7.68 25.48
N PHE A 59 -1.57 -8.81 24.82
CA PHE A 59 -2.59 -9.45 23.99
C PHE A 59 -3.81 -9.85 24.84
N VAL A 60 -3.59 -10.37 26.05
CA VAL A 60 -4.67 -10.76 26.96
C VAL A 60 -5.45 -9.53 27.43
N GLU A 61 -4.75 -8.49 27.90
CA GLU A 61 -5.34 -7.26 28.42
C GLU A 61 -6.11 -6.48 27.34
N GLU A 62 -5.49 -6.26 26.17
CA GLU A 62 -6.06 -5.36 25.17
C GLU A 62 -6.91 -6.07 24.12
N ARG A 63 -6.65 -7.34 23.76
CA ARG A 63 -7.35 -8.00 22.63
C ARG A 63 -8.27 -9.12 23.08
N TYR A 64 -7.94 -9.81 24.17
CA TYR A 64 -8.72 -10.95 24.66
C TYR A 64 -9.81 -10.55 25.64
N GLN A 65 -9.48 -9.73 26.64
CA GLN A 65 -10.43 -9.22 27.64
C GLN A 65 -11.45 -8.26 27.00
N GLU A 66 -11.00 -7.33 26.16
CA GLU A 66 -11.88 -6.36 25.49
C GLU A 66 -12.91 -7.05 24.59
N LYS A 67 -12.55 -8.17 23.94
CA LYS A 67 -13.41 -8.87 22.98
C LYS A 67 -14.26 -9.98 23.59
N ASN A 68 -13.88 -10.54 24.74
CA ASN A 68 -14.59 -11.67 25.36
C ASN A 68 -15.12 -11.40 26.78
N GLY A 69 -14.72 -10.31 27.43
CA GLY A 69 -15.15 -9.95 28.79
C GLY A 69 -14.68 -10.92 29.90
N VAL A 70 -13.78 -11.86 29.60
CA VAL A 70 -13.37 -12.92 30.54
C VAL A 70 -11.98 -12.65 31.13
N PHE A 71 -11.89 -12.64 32.46
CA PHE A 71 -10.63 -12.57 33.20
C PHE A 71 -9.81 -13.85 33.05
N TYR A 72 -8.52 -13.71 32.75
CA TYR A 72 -7.57 -14.81 32.71
C TYR A 72 -7.03 -15.05 34.13
N SER A 73 -7.36 -16.19 34.76
CA SER A 73 -6.77 -16.54 36.06
C SER A 73 -5.34 -17.05 35.88
N LYS A 74 -4.36 -16.29 36.41
CA LYS A 74 -2.94 -16.66 36.40
C LYS A 74 -2.61 -17.85 37.31
N TYR A 75 -3.50 -18.15 38.26
CA TYR A 75 -3.38 -19.28 39.18
C TYR A 75 -4.59 -20.19 38.98
N GLY A 76 -4.36 -21.35 38.36
CA GLY A 76 -5.41 -22.32 38.08
C GLY A 76 -6.20 -22.66 39.34
N LYS A 77 -7.47 -22.23 39.38
CA LYS A 77 -8.53 -22.89 40.13
C LYS A 77 -9.69 -23.07 39.18
N GLU A 78 -9.95 -24.32 38.85
CA GLU A 78 -11.05 -24.82 38.06
C GLU A 78 -12.39 -24.60 38.78
N ASP A 79 -12.85 -23.36 38.92
CA ASP A 79 -14.14 -23.11 39.61
C ASP A 79 -15.07 -22.12 38.89
N SER A 80 -14.86 -21.88 37.59
CA SER A 80 -15.92 -21.29 36.78
C SER A 80 -15.93 -21.85 35.37
N THR A 81 -17.13 -22.20 34.92
CA THR A 81 -17.51 -22.82 33.65
C THR A 81 -17.16 -22.00 32.39
N THR A 82 -16.31 -20.98 32.54
CA THR A 82 -15.89 -20.00 31.55
C THR A 82 -14.38 -19.73 31.59
N ALA A 83 -13.59 -20.51 32.34
CA ALA A 83 -12.13 -20.39 32.37
C ALA A 83 -11.51 -21.06 31.14
N ILE A 84 -10.90 -20.27 30.25
CA ILE A 84 -10.20 -20.77 29.06
C ILE A 84 -8.78 -21.14 29.44
N SER A 85 -8.35 -22.36 29.11
CA SER A 85 -7.01 -22.86 29.44
C SER A 85 -5.89 -22.00 28.82
N ARG A 86 -4.75 -21.93 29.52
CA ARG A 86 -3.55 -21.20 29.09
C ARG A 86 -3.14 -21.52 27.67
N GLU A 87 -3.08 -22.80 27.36
CA GLU A 87 -2.68 -23.30 26.05
C GLU A 87 -3.61 -22.78 24.94
N LYS A 88 -4.91 -22.67 25.21
CA LYS A 88 -5.89 -22.17 24.23
C LYS A 88 -5.74 -20.67 23.99
N VAL A 89 -5.36 -19.89 25.01
CA VAL A 89 -5.07 -18.45 24.86
C VAL A 89 -3.71 -18.24 24.16
N GLU A 90 -2.71 -19.06 24.48
CA GLU A 90 -1.39 -19.02 23.84
C GLU A 90 -1.46 -19.40 22.35
N ALA A 91 -2.24 -20.41 21.99
CA ALA A 91 -2.51 -20.76 20.60
C ALA A 91 -3.17 -19.61 19.83
N LYS A 92 -4.14 -18.92 20.46
CA LYS A 92 -4.78 -17.73 19.86
C LYS A 92 -3.81 -16.55 19.74
N TRP A 93 -2.92 -16.35 20.71
CA TRP A 93 -1.88 -15.32 20.65
C TRP A 93 -0.90 -15.58 19.49
N LYS A 94 -0.39 -16.81 19.36
CA LYS A 94 0.46 -17.22 18.24
C LYS A 94 -0.25 -17.05 16.90
N SER A 95 -1.51 -17.44 16.81
CA SER A 95 -2.32 -17.21 15.60
C SER A 95 -2.50 -15.72 15.30
N ALA A 96 -2.74 -14.88 16.31
CA ALA A 96 -2.87 -13.44 16.13
C ALA A 96 -1.57 -12.78 15.64
N GLN A 97 -0.41 -13.21 16.15
CA GLN A 97 0.89 -12.75 15.65
C GLN A 97 1.08 -13.09 14.18
N VAL A 98 0.73 -14.31 13.76
CA VAL A 98 0.81 -14.72 12.35
C VAL A 98 -0.16 -13.91 11.49
N ASN A 99 -1.39 -13.69 11.96
CA ASN A 99 -2.39 -12.94 11.21
C ASN A 99 -1.96 -11.49 10.98
N VAL A 100 -1.36 -10.81 11.97
CA VAL A 100 -0.85 -9.43 11.79
C VAL A 100 0.24 -9.39 10.72
N VAL A 101 1.19 -10.34 10.73
CA VAL A 101 2.22 -10.45 9.67
C VAL A 101 1.58 -10.63 8.30
N ASP A 102 0.61 -11.54 8.21
CA ASP A 102 -0.01 -11.91 6.95
C ASP A 102 -0.89 -10.79 6.40
N ASP A 103 -1.58 -10.04 7.26
CA ASP A 103 -2.37 -8.88 6.88
C ASP A 103 -1.49 -7.76 6.31
N GLU A 104 -0.36 -7.46 6.96
CA GLU A 104 0.62 -6.49 6.42
C GLU A 104 1.20 -6.92 5.09
N ARG A 105 1.54 -8.21 4.94
CA ARG A 105 2.01 -8.77 3.67
C ARG A 105 0.96 -8.67 2.58
N ARG A 106 -0.30 -8.97 2.89
CA ARG A 106 -1.42 -8.86 1.94
C ARG A 106 -1.63 -7.41 1.51
N GLU A 107 -1.54 -6.47 2.45
CA GLU A 107 -1.65 -5.05 2.14
C GLU A 107 -0.49 -4.58 1.27
N GLY A 108 0.75 -4.95 1.61
CA GLY A 108 1.92 -4.67 0.79
C GLY A 108 1.80 -5.25 -0.62
N LEU A 109 1.27 -6.47 -0.75
CA LEU A 109 1.05 -7.12 -2.03
C LEU A 109 -0.03 -6.41 -2.86
N ARG A 110 -1.12 -5.92 -2.23
CA ARG A 110 -2.12 -5.07 -2.90
C ARG A 110 -1.50 -3.75 -3.40
N MET A 111 -0.65 -3.10 -2.60
CA MET A 111 0.06 -1.88 -3.02
C MET A 111 0.96 -2.13 -4.23
N ILE A 112 1.71 -3.24 -4.23
CA ILE A 112 2.58 -3.63 -5.35
C ILE A 112 1.76 -3.95 -6.59
N MET A 113 0.66 -4.70 -6.47
CA MET A 113 -0.21 -5.00 -7.62
C MET A 113 -0.78 -3.73 -8.24
N LEU A 114 -1.26 -2.78 -7.41
CA LEU A 114 -1.74 -1.49 -7.89
C LEU A 114 -0.61 -0.71 -8.59
N TRP A 115 0.59 -0.69 -8.02
CA TRP A 115 1.75 -0.07 -8.65
C TRP A 115 2.06 -0.67 -10.02
N PHE A 116 2.07 -2.01 -10.16
CA PHE A 116 2.26 -2.67 -11.45
C PHE A 116 1.20 -2.30 -12.48
N VAL A 117 -0.08 -2.29 -12.09
CA VAL A 117 -1.18 -1.90 -12.99
C VAL A 117 -1.01 -0.45 -13.45
N VAL A 118 -0.68 0.47 -12.55
CA VAL A 118 -0.43 1.87 -12.89
C VAL A 118 0.77 2.02 -13.82
N VAL A 119 1.88 1.32 -13.57
CA VAL A 119 3.05 1.35 -14.47
C VAL A 119 2.68 0.83 -15.85
N LEU A 120 1.96 -0.29 -15.94
CA LEU A 120 1.57 -0.89 -17.22
C LEU A 120 0.64 0.01 -18.06
N VAL A 121 -0.21 0.82 -17.42
CA VAL A 121 -1.16 1.71 -18.11
C VAL A 121 -0.59 3.11 -18.33
N CYS A 122 -0.06 3.73 -17.27
CA CYS A 122 0.37 5.11 -17.29
C CYS A 122 1.72 5.31 -17.99
N LEU A 123 2.64 4.34 -17.94
CA LEU A 123 3.94 4.48 -18.60
C LEU A 123 3.82 4.55 -20.12
N PRO A 124 3.08 3.64 -20.82
CA PRO A 124 2.89 3.76 -22.27
C PRO A 124 2.18 5.06 -22.66
N LEU A 125 1.15 5.45 -21.91
CA LEU A 125 0.43 6.71 -22.14
C LEU A 125 1.35 7.92 -21.99
N TYR A 126 2.18 7.95 -20.94
CA TYR A 126 3.16 9.00 -20.72
C TYR A 126 4.14 9.10 -21.89
N LEU A 127 4.70 7.97 -22.33
CA LEU A 127 5.63 7.92 -23.46
C LEU A 127 4.99 8.44 -24.76
N TYR A 128 3.72 8.08 -25.00
CA TYR A 128 2.98 8.57 -26.15
C TYR A 128 2.79 10.10 -26.11
N HIS A 129 2.30 10.63 -24.99
CA HIS A 129 2.06 12.07 -24.82
C HIS A 129 3.38 12.85 -24.90
N HIS A 130 4.43 12.36 -24.26
CA HIS A 130 5.75 12.99 -24.28
C HIS A 130 6.33 13.03 -25.71
N LYS A 131 6.18 11.96 -26.50
CA LYS A 131 6.60 11.92 -27.90
C LYS A 131 5.81 12.91 -28.75
N ALA A 132 4.50 13.05 -28.52
CA ALA A 132 3.66 14.05 -29.20
C ALA A 132 4.09 15.49 -28.87
N VAL A 133 4.36 15.79 -27.59
CA VAL A 133 4.88 17.09 -27.15
C VAL A 133 6.23 17.39 -27.81
N LYS A 134 7.17 16.42 -27.80
CA LYS A 134 8.49 16.60 -28.42
C LYS A 134 8.39 16.92 -29.91
N LYS A 135 7.58 16.16 -30.65
CA LYS A 135 7.33 16.42 -32.08
C LYS A 135 6.65 17.77 -32.32
N GLY A 136 5.63 18.11 -31.53
CA GLY A 136 4.93 19.38 -31.66
C GLY A 136 5.82 20.59 -31.36
N ARG A 137 6.73 20.47 -30.38
CA ARG A 137 7.72 21.51 -30.06
C ARG A 137 8.71 21.71 -31.20
N GLN A 138 9.26 20.62 -31.75
CA GLN A 138 10.17 20.67 -32.91
C GLN A 138 9.50 21.32 -34.13
N ALA A 139 8.24 21.00 -34.41
CA ALA A 139 7.49 21.60 -35.50
C ALA A 139 7.24 23.12 -35.29
N MET A 140 6.99 23.56 -34.05
CA MET A 140 6.85 24.99 -33.77
C MET A 140 8.19 25.75 -33.84
N GLU A 141 9.30 25.14 -33.40
CA GLU A 141 10.64 25.71 -33.51
C GLU A 141 11.05 25.86 -34.98
N GLN A 142 10.77 24.86 -35.83
CA GLN A 142 11.02 24.92 -37.27
C GLN A 142 10.15 25.94 -38.01
N ALA A 143 8.92 26.19 -37.54
CA ALA A 143 8.02 27.18 -38.13
C ALA A 143 8.25 28.62 -37.61
N ALA A 144 9.11 28.80 -36.61
CA ALA A 144 9.50 30.09 -36.05
C ALA A 144 10.83 30.63 -36.61
N VAL A 145 11.59 29.78 -37.32
CA VAL A 145 12.75 30.13 -38.14
C VAL A 145 12.27 30.46 -39.56
#